data_AF-A0A5J5DLM2-F1
#
_entry.id   AF-A0A5J5DLM2-F1
#
_cell.length_a   1.000
_cell.length_b   1.000
_cell.length_c   1.000
_cell.angle_alpha   90.00
_cell.angle_beta   90.00
_cell.angle_gamma   90.00
#
_symmetry.space_group_name_H-M   'P 1'
#
loop_
_entity.id
_entity.type
_entity.pdbx_description
1 polymer ?
#
loop_
_entity_poly.entity_id
_entity_poly.type
_entity_poly.pdbx_seq_one_letter_code
_entity_poly.pdbx_strand_id
1 'polypeptide(L)'
;MVELLAHCDVTCQAEIWSMFTAILRKSVRNLQTSTEVGLIQQVLLKMSSVDDMIADLLVDMLGVLASYSITVTELKLLFSMLRGEGGLWPKHAVKMLSVLNQMPQRHGPDAFFNFPGRSAAAIALPPIAKWPYQNGFTFNTWFRMDPLNNINVDKDKPYLYCYRTSKGIGYSAHFVGNCLIVTSLKSKGKGFQHCVKYDFQPRKWYMISIVHIYSRWRNSEIRCYVNGQLVSYGDMAWHVNTNDSYDKCFLGSSETADANRVFCGQLGAVYVFSEALNPAQIFAIHQLGPGYKGVVGIVLVDDSLWHQESKEATVLSFLSILLARGMMLSCYRSTFKFKSESDIHLAEHHKQVLYDGKLASSIAFTYNAKATDAQLCLESSPKENASIFVHSPHALMLQDVKATVTHSIHSAIHSIGGIQVLFPLFAQLDYHQLNDSQVEPTV
;
A
#
# COMPACT_ATOMS: atom_id res chain seq x y z
N MET A 1 -27.77 3.10 -10.90
CA MET A 1 -26.92 3.13 -12.11
C MET A 1 -26.90 1.77 -12.80
N VAL A 2 -26.45 0.68 -12.16
CA VAL A 2 -26.40 -0.66 -12.79
C VAL A 2 -27.77 -1.15 -13.29
N GLU A 3 -28.86 -0.82 -12.60
CA GLU A 3 -30.23 -1.12 -13.07
C GLU A 3 -30.65 -0.20 -14.21
N LEU A 4 -30.36 1.09 -14.09
CA LEU A 4 -30.68 2.08 -15.13
C LEU A 4 -29.99 1.75 -16.46
N LEU A 5 -28.72 1.33 -16.42
CA LEU A 5 -27.94 0.97 -17.61
C LEU A 5 -28.52 -0.22 -18.36
N ALA A 6 -29.20 -1.14 -17.67
CA ALA A 6 -29.86 -2.27 -18.33
C ALA A 6 -31.02 -1.84 -19.25
N HIS A 7 -31.50 -0.61 -19.12
CA HIS A 7 -32.53 -0.03 -20.00
C HIS A 7 -31.92 0.83 -21.14
N CYS A 8 -30.61 1.02 -21.16
CA CYS A 8 -29.92 1.76 -22.22
C CYS A 8 -29.51 0.83 -23.35
N ASP A 9 -29.33 1.37 -24.56
CA ASP A 9 -28.74 0.61 -25.66
C ASP A 9 -27.29 0.19 -25.37
N VAL A 10 -26.81 -0.82 -26.09
CA VAL A 10 -25.48 -1.43 -25.88
C VAL A 10 -24.34 -0.42 -26.05
N THR A 11 -24.49 0.55 -26.96
CA THR A 11 -23.46 1.59 -27.21
C THR A 11 -23.34 2.50 -25.98
N CYS A 12 -24.46 3.00 -25.48
CA CYS A 12 -24.51 3.83 -24.28
C CYS A 12 -23.96 3.09 -23.05
N GLN A 13 -24.33 1.82 -22.87
CA GLN A 13 -23.76 0.99 -21.81
C GLN A 13 -22.23 0.88 -21.93
N ALA A 14 -21.73 0.61 -23.15
CA ALA A 14 -20.30 0.44 -23.40
C ALA A 14 -19.50 1.71 -23.10
N GLU A 15 -19.99 2.88 -23.51
CA GLU A 15 -19.35 4.17 -23.23
C GLU A 15 -19.27 4.43 -21.72
N ILE A 16 -20.37 4.21 -21.00
CA ILE A 16 -20.43 4.47 -19.56
C ILE A 16 -19.50 3.51 -18.80
N TRP A 17 -19.50 2.22 -19.11
CA TRP A 17 -18.60 1.26 -18.46
C TRP A 17 -17.13 1.54 -18.77
N SER A 18 -16.79 1.88 -20.01
CA SER A 18 -15.42 2.25 -20.40
C SER A 18 -14.94 3.49 -19.65
N MET A 19 -15.78 4.53 -19.58
CA MET A 19 -15.48 5.75 -18.82
C MET A 19 -15.31 5.45 -17.34
N PHE A 20 -16.20 4.65 -16.76
CA PHE A 20 -16.15 4.30 -15.35
C PHE A 20 -14.88 3.53 -14.99
N THR A 21 -14.48 2.55 -15.80
CA THR A 21 -13.22 1.82 -15.64
C THR A 21 -12.01 2.75 -15.73
N ALA A 22 -11.99 3.70 -16.67
CA ALA A 22 -10.92 4.70 -16.79
C ALA A 22 -10.82 5.60 -15.54
N ILE A 23 -11.96 5.95 -14.94
CA ILE A 23 -12.04 6.72 -13.68
C ILE A 23 -11.46 5.90 -12.51
N LEU A 24 -11.81 4.62 -12.41
CA LEU A 24 -11.32 3.73 -11.35
C LEU A 24 -9.80 3.55 -11.41
N ARG A 25 -9.24 3.28 -12.60
CA ARG A 25 -7.79 3.09 -12.80
C ARG A 25 -6.95 4.26 -12.30
N LYS A 26 -7.51 5.47 -12.30
CA LYS A 26 -6.79 6.70 -11.93
C LYS A 26 -6.98 7.12 -10.47
N SER A 27 -7.87 6.48 -9.71
CA SER A 27 -8.27 6.96 -8.38
C SER A 27 -8.44 5.83 -7.37
N VAL A 28 -7.49 5.73 -6.44
CA VAL A 28 -7.58 4.84 -5.26
C VAL A 28 -8.81 5.17 -4.41
N ARG A 29 -9.22 6.44 -4.35
CA ARG A 29 -10.44 6.84 -3.64
C ARG A 29 -11.69 6.24 -4.29
N ASN A 30 -11.77 6.26 -5.61
CA ASN A 30 -12.92 5.70 -6.33
C ASN A 30 -12.94 4.17 -6.25
N LEU A 31 -11.77 3.54 -6.32
CA LEU A 31 -11.61 2.11 -6.05
C LEU A 31 -12.12 1.74 -4.65
N GLN A 32 -11.67 2.46 -3.62
CA GLN A 32 -12.10 2.24 -2.24
C GLN A 32 -13.61 2.37 -2.09
N THR A 33 -14.21 3.47 -2.55
CA THR A 33 -15.66 3.66 -2.46
C THR A 33 -16.42 2.59 -3.24
N SER A 34 -15.91 2.15 -4.38
CA SER A 34 -16.53 1.07 -5.18
C SER A 34 -16.49 -0.29 -4.47
N THR A 35 -15.40 -0.59 -3.77
CA THR A 35 -15.30 -1.77 -2.91
C THR A 35 -16.25 -1.66 -1.71
N GLU A 36 -16.33 -0.50 -1.05
CA GLU A 36 -17.22 -0.29 0.11
C GLU A 36 -18.71 -0.48 -0.22
N VAL A 37 -19.15 -0.13 -1.44
CA VAL A 37 -20.52 -0.36 -1.90
C VAL A 37 -20.76 -1.77 -2.47
N GLY A 38 -19.75 -2.65 -2.47
CA GLY A 38 -19.86 -4.02 -2.96
C GLY A 38 -20.03 -4.12 -4.48
N LEU A 39 -19.39 -3.23 -5.25
CA LEU A 39 -19.59 -3.18 -6.70
C LEU A 39 -19.17 -4.48 -7.41
N ILE A 40 -18.10 -5.15 -6.96
CA ILE A 40 -17.68 -6.44 -7.52
C ILE A 40 -18.82 -7.45 -7.42
N GLN A 41 -19.43 -7.58 -6.24
CA GLN A 41 -20.54 -8.49 -6.02
C GLN A 41 -21.73 -8.17 -6.95
N GLN A 42 -22.11 -6.91 -7.05
CA GLN A 42 -23.24 -6.47 -7.89
C GLN A 42 -23.03 -6.78 -9.38
N VAL A 43 -21.80 -6.62 -9.87
CA VAL A 43 -21.44 -6.89 -11.26
C VAL A 43 -21.40 -8.39 -11.54
N LEU A 44 -20.79 -9.17 -10.65
CA LEU A 44 -20.74 -10.63 -10.77
C LEU A 44 -22.14 -11.27 -10.83
N LEU A 45 -23.09 -10.77 -10.03
CA LEU A 45 -24.47 -11.26 -10.02
C LEU A 45 -25.23 -11.03 -11.34
N LYS A 46 -24.82 -10.05 -12.15
CA LYS A 46 -25.45 -9.74 -13.45
C LYS A 46 -24.71 -10.33 -14.64
N MET A 47 -23.56 -10.97 -14.39
CA MET A 47 -22.64 -11.36 -15.45
C MET A 47 -23.24 -12.38 -16.43
N SER A 48 -24.10 -13.28 -15.96
CA SER A 48 -24.75 -14.29 -16.82
C SER A 48 -25.75 -13.70 -17.82
N SER A 49 -26.30 -12.52 -17.54
CA SER A 49 -27.36 -11.90 -18.35
C SER A 49 -26.86 -10.83 -19.32
N VAL A 50 -25.57 -10.50 -19.33
CA VAL A 50 -25.02 -9.45 -20.20
C VAL A 50 -24.57 -10.00 -21.55
N ASP A 51 -24.62 -9.11 -22.55
CA ASP A 51 -24.09 -9.37 -23.89
C ASP A 51 -22.56 -9.44 -23.89
N ASP A 52 -22.01 -10.08 -24.93
CA ASP A 52 -20.59 -10.40 -25.02
C ASP A 52 -19.67 -9.18 -24.98
N MET A 53 -20.06 -8.10 -25.66
CA MET A 53 -19.32 -6.83 -25.65
C MET A 53 -19.31 -6.16 -24.27
N ILE A 54 -20.46 -6.14 -23.58
CA ILE A 54 -20.56 -5.56 -22.24
C ILE A 54 -19.80 -6.43 -21.23
N ALA A 55 -19.82 -7.74 -21.42
CA ALA A 55 -19.06 -8.68 -20.63
C ALA A 55 -17.55 -8.37 -20.63
N ASP A 56 -16.96 -8.05 -21.79
CA ASP A 56 -15.53 -7.67 -21.87
C ASP A 56 -15.20 -6.42 -21.05
N LEU A 57 -16.08 -5.40 -21.11
CA LEU A 57 -15.90 -4.16 -20.36
C LEU A 57 -16.05 -4.36 -18.85
N LEU A 58 -17.01 -5.19 -18.44
CA LEU A 58 -17.21 -5.55 -17.04
C LEU A 58 -16.05 -6.39 -16.50
N VAL A 59 -15.51 -7.31 -17.31
CA VAL A 59 -14.31 -8.09 -16.98
C VAL A 59 -13.10 -7.20 -16.74
N ASP A 60 -12.89 -6.21 -17.61
CA ASP A 60 -11.80 -5.26 -17.44
C ASP A 60 -11.95 -4.45 -16.14
N MET A 61 -13.18 -3.98 -15.86
CA MET A 61 -13.51 -3.29 -14.62
C MET A 61 -13.31 -4.17 -13.38
N LEU A 62 -13.78 -5.42 -13.43
CA LEU A 62 -13.62 -6.40 -12.35
C LEU A 62 -12.14 -6.68 -12.09
N GLY A 63 -11.31 -6.77 -13.13
CA GLY A 63 -9.86 -6.90 -13.01
C GLY A 63 -9.25 -5.73 -12.25
N VAL A 64 -9.65 -4.50 -12.59
CA VAL A 64 -9.23 -3.28 -11.88
C VAL A 64 -9.65 -3.30 -10.42
N LEU A 65 -10.91 -3.59 -10.12
CA LEU A 65 -11.42 -3.61 -8.75
C LEU A 65 -10.80 -4.73 -7.90
N ALA A 66 -10.70 -5.94 -8.44
CA ALA A 66 -10.19 -7.09 -7.70
C ALA A 66 -8.66 -7.07 -7.55
N SER A 67 -7.94 -6.42 -8.47
CA SER A 67 -6.52 -6.10 -8.26
C SER A 67 -6.33 -5.10 -7.11
N TYR A 68 -7.31 -4.23 -6.85
CA TYR A 68 -7.29 -3.34 -5.69
C TYR A 68 -7.69 -4.06 -4.39
N SER A 69 -8.83 -4.74 -4.35
CA SER A 69 -9.27 -5.51 -3.19
C SER A 69 -10.35 -6.52 -3.58
N ILE A 70 -10.26 -7.73 -3.04
CA ILE A 70 -11.31 -8.76 -3.17
C ILE A 70 -11.57 -9.45 -1.84
N THR A 71 -12.83 -9.48 -1.42
CA THR A 71 -13.25 -10.19 -0.22
C THR A 71 -13.41 -11.69 -0.46
N VAL A 72 -13.46 -12.47 0.63
CA VAL A 72 -13.74 -13.91 0.55
C VAL A 72 -15.10 -14.19 -0.13
N THR A 73 -16.11 -13.37 0.15
CA THR A 73 -17.45 -13.52 -0.43
C THR A 73 -17.42 -13.28 -1.94
N GLU A 74 -16.77 -12.20 -2.38
CA GLU A 74 -16.65 -11.87 -3.81
C GLU A 74 -15.81 -12.92 -4.56
N LEU A 75 -14.74 -13.43 -3.94
CA LEU A 75 -13.92 -14.48 -4.53
C LEU A 75 -14.71 -15.79 -4.70
N LYS A 76 -15.48 -16.19 -3.68
CA LYS A 76 -16.38 -17.36 -3.78
C LYS A 76 -17.42 -17.17 -4.89
N LEU A 77 -17.97 -15.97 -5.03
CA LEU A 77 -18.92 -15.65 -6.09
C LEU A 77 -18.25 -15.76 -7.47
N LEU A 78 -17.05 -15.20 -7.65
CA LEU A 78 -16.30 -15.35 -8.89
C LEU A 78 -16.02 -16.82 -9.22
N PHE A 79 -15.61 -17.63 -8.24
CA PHE A 79 -15.41 -19.07 -8.45
C PHE A 79 -16.70 -19.80 -8.80
N SER A 80 -17.85 -19.37 -8.27
CA SER A 80 -19.13 -19.95 -8.65
C SER A 80 -19.48 -19.68 -10.13
N MET A 81 -19.03 -18.55 -10.69
CA MET A 81 -19.18 -18.25 -12.13
C MET A 81 -18.27 -19.11 -13.02
N LEU A 82 -17.27 -19.76 -12.42
CA LEU A 82 -16.37 -20.72 -13.06
C LEU A 82 -16.79 -22.17 -12.76
N ARG A 83 -18.01 -22.42 -12.27
CA ARG A 83 -18.50 -23.77 -12.04
C ARG A 83 -19.39 -24.18 -13.22
N GLY A 84 -18.87 -25.05 -14.06
CA GLY A 84 -19.63 -25.73 -15.10
C GLY A 84 -20.59 -26.78 -14.57
N GLU A 85 -21.57 -27.07 -15.40
CA GLU A 85 -22.59 -28.09 -15.18
C GLU A 85 -22.75 -28.91 -16.46
N GLY A 86 -22.91 -30.24 -16.32
CA GLY A 86 -23.16 -31.12 -17.47
C GLY A 86 -22.05 -31.16 -18.53
N GLY A 87 -20.79 -30.89 -18.15
CA GLY A 87 -19.67 -30.86 -19.10
C GLY A 87 -19.52 -29.54 -19.88
N LEU A 88 -20.30 -28.51 -19.52
CA LEU A 88 -20.27 -27.22 -20.19
C LEU A 88 -19.84 -26.10 -19.25
N TRP A 89 -19.02 -25.18 -19.75
CA TRP A 89 -18.67 -23.96 -19.05
C TRP A 89 -19.82 -22.95 -19.09
N PRO A 90 -20.06 -22.18 -18.00
CA PRO A 90 -21.06 -21.12 -18.01
C PRO A 90 -20.73 -20.02 -19.02
N LYS A 91 -21.75 -19.26 -19.44
CA LYS A 91 -21.57 -18.09 -20.30
C LYS A 91 -20.53 -17.14 -19.67
N HIS A 92 -19.58 -16.69 -20.48
CA HIS A 92 -18.47 -15.81 -20.09
C HIS A 92 -17.43 -16.37 -19.11
N ALA A 93 -17.46 -17.67 -18.76
CA ALA A 93 -16.52 -18.25 -17.79
C ALA A 93 -15.04 -18.05 -18.18
N VAL A 94 -14.70 -18.20 -19.47
CA VAL A 94 -13.34 -17.94 -19.96
C VAL A 94 -12.94 -16.47 -19.80
N LYS A 95 -13.87 -15.54 -20.01
CA LYS A 95 -13.63 -14.12 -19.77
C LYS A 95 -13.43 -13.84 -18.26
N MET A 96 -14.21 -14.49 -17.39
CA MET A 96 -14.04 -14.39 -15.94
C MET A 96 -12.68 -14.91 -15.46
N LEU A 97 -12.15 -15.95 -16.10
CA LEU A 97 -10.82 -16.48 -15.78
C LEU A 97 -9.73 -15.40 -15.97
N SER A 98 -9.88 -14.52 -16.96
CA SER A 98 -8.94 -13.42 -17.18
C SER A 98 -8.87 -12.42 -16.02
N VAL A 99 -9.93 -12.29 -15.22
CA VAL A 99 -9.92 -11.46 -14.00
C VAL A 99 -8.90 -11.99 -13.01
N LEU A 100 -8.80 -13.32 -12.83
CA LEU A 100 -7.84 -13.95 -11.92
C LEU A 100 -6.38 -13.65 -12.31
N ASN A 101 -6.09 -13.39 -13.59
CA ASN A 101 -4.76 -12.99 -14.05
C ASN A 101 -4.39 -11.55 -13.64
N GLN A 102 -5.39 -10.69 -13.43
CA GLN A 102 -5.20 -9.30 -13.05
C GLN A 102 -5.11 -9.13 -11.53
N MET A 103 -5.79 -9.96 -10.74
CA MET A 103 -5.84 -9.82 -9.28
C MET A 103 -4.47 -9.81 -8.56
N PRO A 104 -3.46 -10.61 -8.98
CA PRO A 104 -2.13 -10.56 -8.37
C PRO A 104 -1.35 -9.29 -8.71
N GLN A 105 -1.76 -8.53 -9.74
CA GLN A 105 -1.07 -7.33 -10.21
C GLN A 105 -1.45 -6.12 -9.36
N ARG A 106 -1.11 -6.18 -8.07
CA ARG A 106 -1.40 -5.13 -7.10
C ARG A 106 -0.35 -4.01 -7.17
N HIS A 107 -0.78 -2.80 -6.86
CA HIS A 107 0.11 -1.63 -6.82
C HIS A 107 0.01 -0.92 -5.46
N GLY A 108 1.12 -0.91 -4.72
CA GLY A 108 1.21 -0.25 -3.43
C GLY A 108 0.95 -1.17 -2.22
N PRO A 109 0.81 -0.59 -1.02
CA PRO A 109 0.65 -1.33 0.23
C PRO A 109 -0.78 -1.86 0.39
N ASP A 110 -0.92 -3.03 1.02
CA ASP A 110 -2.22 -3.62 1.35
C ASP A 110 -2.94 -2.89 2.50
N ALA A 111 -2.22 -2.05 3.25
CA ALA A 111 -2.79 -1.22 4.30
C ALA A 111 -2.13 0.16 4.31
N PHE A 112 -2.95 1.20 4.39
CA PHE A 112 -2.50 2.59 4.34
C PHE A 112 -3.49 3.53 5.04
N PHE A 113 -2.98 4.67 5.50
CA PHE A 113 -3.78 5.80 5.94
C PHE A 113 -4.16 6.65 4.74
N ASN A 114 -5.43 7.00 4.60
CA ASN A 114 -5.97 7.82 3.53
C ASN A 114 -6.27 9.22 4.06
N PHE A 115 -5.59 10.23 3.50
CA PHE A 115 -5.72 11.63 3.87
C PHE A 115 -6.59 12.36 2.85
N PRO A 116 -7.68 13.02 3.28
CA PRO A 116 -8.67 13.60 2.37
C PRO A 116 -8.24 14.93 1.74
N GLY A 117 -7.17 15.58 2.25
CA GLY A 117 -6.78 16.93 1.82
C GLY A 117 -7.72 18.04 2.31
N ARG A 118 -8.42 17.82 3.43
CA ARG A 118 -9.34 18.78 4.04
C ARG A 118 -8.71 19.42 5.27
N SER A 119 -9.13 20.65 5.61
CA SER A 119 -8.63 21.37 6.79
C SER A 119 -8.68 20.50 8.03
N ALA A 120 -7.64 20.57 8.86
CA ALA A 120 -7.46 19.78 10.09
C ALA A 120 -7.37 18.24 9.90
N ALA A 121 -7.29 17.72 8.68
CA ALA A 121 -6.99 16.31 8.43
C ALA A 121 -5.53 15.99 8.74
N ALA A 122 -5.30 15.14 9.74
CA ALA A 122 -3.97 14.77 10.21
C ALA A 122 -4.02 13.48 11.03
N ILE A 123 -2.86 12.88 11.26
CA ILE A 123 -2.66 11.95 12.38
C ILE A 123 -1.84 12.71 13.43
N ALA A 124 -2.45 13.05 14.56
CA ALA A 124 -1.81 13.76 15.66
C ALA A 124 -1.04 12.77 16.55
N LEU A 125 0.24 13.03 16.77
CA LEU A 125 1.10 12.21 17.61
C LEU A 125 1.13 12.76 19.03
N PRO A 126 1.25 11.89 20.05
CA PRO A 126 1.45 12.34 21.42
C PRO A 126 2.81 13.04 21.58
N PRO A 127 2.99 13.85 22.64
CA PRO A 127 4.24 14.57 22.85
C PRO A 127 5.44 13.63 22.98
N ILE A 128 6.53 13.96 22.26
CA ILE A 128 7.78 13.18 22.28
C ILE A 128 8.76 13.83 23.25
N ALA A 129 9.16 13.09 24.28
CA ALA A 129 10.03 13.57 25.36
C ALA A 129 11.51 13.45 25.02
N LYS A 130 11.88 12.33 24.38
CA LYS A 130 13.27 11.97 24.09
C LYS A 130 13.46 11.87 22.59
N TRP A 131 14.25 12.77 22.01
CA TRP A 131 14.61 12.67 20.60
C TRP A 131 15.96 11.94 20.42
N PRO A 132 16.14 11.13 19.37
CA PRO A 132 17.40 10.42 19.10
C PRO A 132 18.53 11.38 18.64
N TYR A 133 19.16 12.08 19.58
CA TYR A 133 20.23 13.05 19.29
C TYR A 133 21.63 12.44 19.11
N GLN A 134 21.83 11.15 19.39
CA GLN A 134 23.17 10.55 19.39
C GLN A 134 23.62 10.13 17.99
N ASN A 135 22.81 9.34 17.28
CA ASN A 135 23.20 8.69 16.03
C ASN A 135 22.42 9.20 14.81
N GLY A 136 21.69 10.31 14.96
CA GLY A 136 20.73 10.73 13.96
C GLY A 136 19.41 9.96 14.03
N PHE A 137 18.58 10.14 13.02
CA PHE A 137 17.32 9.40 12.90
C PHE A 137 16.92 9.22 11.45
N THR A 138 16.04 8.27 11.19
CA THR A 138 15.51 8.03 9.84
C THR A 138 14.00 8.01 9.87
N PHE A 139 13.36 8.87 9.06
CA PHE A 139 11.95 8.74 8.74
C PHE A 139 11.80 7.89 7.48
N ASN A 140 10.93 6.88 7.52
CA ASN A 140 10.70 5.98 6.39
C ASN A 140 9.21 5.67 6.21
N THR A 141 8.71 5.83 4.99
CA THR A 141 7.34 5.41 4.63
C THR A 141 7.17 5.22 3.13
N TRP A 142 6.14 4.47 2.75
CA TRP A 142 5.59 4.51 1.40
C TRP A 142 4.52 5.60 1.33
N PHE A 143 4.52 6.43 0.30
CA PHE A 143 3.49 7.44 0.10
C PHE A 143 3.03 7.53 -1.35
N ARG A 144 1.81 8.02 -1.52
CA ARG A 144 1.22 8.37 -2.82
C ARG A 144 0.46 9.67 -2.66
N MET A 145 0.85 10.68 -3.43
CA MET A 145 0.10 11.95 -3.47
C MET A 145 -1.13 11.81 -4.36
N ASP A 146 -2.22 12.45 -3.98
CA ASP A 146 -3.44 12.50 -4.79
C ASP A 146 -4.10 13.89 -4.69
N PRO A 147 -3.45 14.96 -5.19
CA PRO A 147 -3.94 16.32 -5.06
C PRO A 147 -5.33 16.47 -5.70
N LEU A 148 -6.21 17.22 -5.03
CA LEU A 148 -7.61 17.39 -5.47
C LEU A 148 -7.73 18.25 -6.72
N ASN A 149 -6.92 19.32 -6.84
CA ASN A 149 -6.92 20.26 -7.96
C ASN A 149 -5.50 20.80 -8.19
N ASN A 150 -5.13 21.04 -9.46
CA ASN A 150 -3.81 21.59 -9.82
C ASN A 150 -3.74 23.14 -9.74
N ILE A 151 -4.79 23.82 -9.28
CA ILE A 151 -4.93 25.28 -9.41
C ILE A 151 -4.05 26.04 -8.40
N ASN A 152 -3.78 25.47 -7.22
CA ASN A 152 -3.05 26.14 -6.12
C ASN A 152 -1.70 25.51 -5.77
N VAL A 153 -1.13 24.71 -6.68
CA VAL A 153 0.06 23.88 -6.44
C VAL A 153 1.27 24.67 -5.93
N ASP A 154 1.40 25.96 -6.31
CA ASP A 154 2.50 26.83 -5.87
C ASP A 154 2.28 27.47 -4.48
N LYS A 155 1.03 27.52 -4.01
CA LYS A 155 0.66 28.10 -2.70
C LYS A 155 0.54 27.02 -1.62
N ASP A 156 0.12 25.83 -2.02
CA ASP A 156 -0.07 24.71 -1.12
C ASP A 156 1.28 24.12 -0.70
N LYS A 157 1.37 23.76 0.58
CA LYS A 157 2.54 23.15 1.21
C LYS A 157 2.11 21.91 1.98
N PRO A 158 1.60 20.85 1.33
CA PRO A 158 1.11 19.67 2.04
C PRO A 158 2.26 18.98 2.77
N TYR A 159 2.10 18.75 4.07
CA TYR A 159 3.14 18.16 4.93
C TYR A 159 3.05 16.64 4.92
N LEU A 160 4.18 15.96 4.72
CA LEU A 160 4.30 14.52 4.94
C LEU A 160 4.37 14.23 6.45
N TYR A 161 5.21 14.97 7.16
CA TYR A 161 5.27 14.98 8.62
C TYR A 161 5.70 16.35 9.16
N CYS A 162 5.35 16.62 10.40
CA CYS A 162 5.79 17.78 11.16
C CYS A 162 6.06 17.35 12.60
N TYR A 163 7.28 17.56 13.10
CA TYR A 163 7.68 17.30 14.49
C TYR A 163 8.23 18.59 15.07
N ARG A 164 7.41 19.30 15.84
CA ARG A 164 7.75 20.62 16.38
C ARG A 164 7.54 20.68 17.89
N THR A 165 8.34 21.53 18.53
CA THR A 165 8.03 22.05 19.86
C THR A 165 7.06 23.23 19.76
N SER A 166 6.47 23.64 20.87
CA SER A 166 5.64 24.85 20.99
C SER A 166 6.35 26.14 20.54
N LYS A 167 7.69 26.15 20.55
CA LYS A 167 8.52 27.27 20.07
C LYS A 167 8.83 27.20 18.57
N GLY A 168 8.32 26.19 17.86
CA GLY A 168 8.53 25.98 16.42
C GLY A 168 9.88 25.35 16.05
N ILE A 169 10.63 24.85 17.03
CA ILE A 169 11.91 24.16 16.83
C ILE A 169 11.61 22.71 16.40
N GLY A 170 12.38 22.15 15.46
CA GLY A 170 12.25 20.74 15.09
C GLY A 170 12.37 20.45 13.61
N TYR A 171 11.66 19.43 13.15
CA TYR A 171 11.78 18.83 11.82
C TYR A 171 10.44 18.81 11.09
N SER A 172 10.46 18.93 9.76
CA SER A 172 9.27 18.71 8.94
C SER A 172 9.65 18.39 7.51
N ALA A 173 8.79 17.68 6.79
CA ALA A 173 8.90 17.51 5.36
C ALA A 173 7.58 17.90 4.69
N HIS A 174 7.62 18.78 3.70
CA HIS A 174 6.44 19.26 2.97
C HIS A 174 6.72 19.37 1.49
N PHE A 175 5.69 19.28 0.66
CA PHE A 175 5.85 19.48 -0.78
C PHE A 175 5.72 20.95 -1.16
N VAL A 176 6.44 21.33 -2.22
CA VAL A 176 6.24 22.57 -2.98
C VAL A 176 6.25 22.13 -4.45
N GLY A 177 5.12 22.26 -5.13
CA GLY A 177 4.92 21.54 -6.38
C GLY A 177 5.07 20.02 -6.19
N ASN A 178 5.87 19.40 -7.05
CA ASN A 178 6.19 17.98 -6.96
C ASN A 178 7.48 17.69 -6.18
N CYS A 179 8.14 18.69 -5.62
CA CYS A 179 9.40 18.53 -4.90
C CYS A 179 9.16 18.44 -3.40
N LEU A 180 9.87 17.53 -2.72
CA LEU A 180 9.84 17.42 -1.27
C LEU A 180 10.90 18.32 -0.65
N ILE A 181 10.49 19.15 0.32
CA ILE A 181 11.37 20.05 1.07
C ILE A 181 11.49 19.55 2.51
N VAL A 182 12.70 19.12 2.90
CA VAL A 182 13.03 18.72 4.26
C VAL A 182 13.54 19.94 5.02
N THR A 183 12.93 20.26 6.16
CA THR A 183 13.22 21.47 6.94
C THR A 183 13.59 21.12 8.37
N SER A 184 14.77 21.58 8.80
CA SER A 184 15.22 21.56 10.19
C SER A 184 15.24 23.00 10.71
N LEU A 185 14.52 23.31 11.79
CA LEU A 185 14.52 24.65 12.40
C LEU A 185 15.17 24.61 13.77
N LYS A 186 16.12 25.54 14.00
CA LYS A 186 16.75 25.79 15.30
C LYS A 186 16.02 26.86 16.12
N SER A 187 15.23 27.70 15.46
CA SER A 187 14.32 28.66 16.06
C SER A 187 13.17 28.96 15.10
N LYS A 188 12.08 29.57 15.59
CA LYS A 188 10.92 29.90 14.75
C LYS A 188 11.33 30.64 13.47
N GLY A 189 11.02 30.05 12.31
CA GLY A 189 11.31 30.61 10.99
C GLY A 189 12.79 30.66 10.57
N LYS A 190 13.75 30.20 11.40
CA LYS A 190 15.17 30.15 11.05
C LYS A 190 15.70 28.72 11.11
N GLY A 191 16.26 28.26 10.01
CA GLY A 191 16.77 26.90 9.92
C GLY A 191 17.39 26.58 8.57
N PHE A 192 17.51 25.28 8.32
CA PHE A 192 18.03 24.69 7.10
C PHE A 192 16.88 24.05 6.32
N GLN A 193 16.87 24.25 5.00
CA GLN A 193 15.93 23.60 4.09
C GLN A 193 16.71 22.89 3.00
N HIS A 194 16.39 21.62 2.80
CA HIS A 194 16.95 20.78 1.76
C HIS A 194 15.86 20.41 0.77
N CYS A 195 16.04 20.78 -0.50
CA CYS A 195 15.17 20.36 -1.58
C CYS A 195 15.62 18.98 -2.07
N VAL A 196 14.75 17.99 -1.94
CA VAL A 196 14.99 16.66 -2.50
C VAL A 196 14.98 16.77 -4.02
N LYS A 197 16.10 16.41 -4.65
CA LYS A 197 16.30 16.49 -6.11
C LYS A 197 15.60 15.33 -6.83
N TYR A 198 14.28 15.24 -6.65
CA TYR A 198 13.43 14.21 -7.26
C TYR A 198 12.04 14.77 -7.54
N ASP A 199 11.53 14.53 -8.75
CA ASP A 199 10.21 14.98 -9.20
C ASP A 199 9.14 13.92 -8.91
N PHE A 200 8.40 14.09 -7.82
CA PHE A 200 7.38 13.13 -7.39
C PHE A 200 6.09 13.30 -8.21
N GLN A 201 5.86 12.37 -9.13
CA GLN A 201 4.61 12.36 -9.89
C GLN A 201 3.42 12.02 -9.00
N PRO A 202 2.29 12.76 -9.09
CA PRO A 202 1.09 12.41 -8.37
C PRO A 202 0.57 11.03 -8.77
N ARG A 203 -0.21 10.41 -7.89
CA ARG A 203 -0.90 9.13 -8.10
C ARG A 203 0.00 7.91 -8.29
N LYS A 204 1.30 8.05 -8.04
CA LYS A 204 2.29 6.97 -8.02
C LYS A 204 2.82 6.76 -6.60
N TRP A 205 3.07 5.49 -6.26
CA TRP A 205 3.69 5.11 -4.98
C TRP A 205 5.20 5.29 -5.01
N TYR A 206 5.75 5.85 -3.94
CA TYR A 206 7.18 5.96 -3.70
C TYR A 206 7.49 5.57 -2.27
N MET A 207 8.61 4.88 -2.07
CA MET A 207 9.22 4.80 -0.75
C MET A 207 10.17 5.97 -0.56
N ILE A 208 10.02 6.72 0.52
CA ILE A 208 10.94 7.77 0.93
C ILE A 208 11.62 7.40 2.24
N SER A 209 12.94 7.52 2.27
CA SER A 209 13.73 7.48 3.50
C SER A 209 14.50 8.79 3.65
N ILE A 210 14.21 9.54 4.72
CA ILE A 210 14.92 10.79 5.06
C ILE A 210 15.79 10.49 6.26
N VAL A 211 17.10 10.46 6.02
CA VAL A 211 18.13 10.13 7.00
C VAL A 211 18.78 11.41 7.47
N HIS A 212 18.61 11.73 8.75
CA HIS A 212 19.35 12.79 9.42
C HIS A 212 20.58 12.17 10.10
N ILE A 213 21.78 12.53 9.64
CA ILE A 213 23.04 12.03 10.17
C ILE A 213 23.64 13.13 11.04
N TYR A 214 23.79 12.86 12.33
CA TYR A 214 24.42 13.82 13.25
C TYR A 214 25.90 13.51 13.39
N SER A 215 26.72 14.55 13.33
CA SER A 215 28.16 14.45 13.54
C SER A 215 28.61 15.43 14.60
N ARG A 216 29.52 14.97 15.47
CA ARG A 216 30.16 15.81 16.51
C ARG A 216 31.39 16.56 15.99
N TRP A 217 32.07 16.00 15.00
CA TRP A 217 33.38 16.48 14.52
C TRP A 217 33.34 17.02 13.09
N ARG A 218 32.24 16.77 12.36
CA ARG A 218 32.00 17.25 10.99
C ARG A 218 30.62 17.89 10.93
N ASN A 219 30.26 18.42 9.76
CA ASN A 219 28.88 18.80 9.51
C ASN A 219 27.95 17.59 9.67
N SER A 220 26.75 17.85 10.19
CA SER A 220 25.65 16.90 10.09
C SER A 220 25.15 16.87 8.65
N GLU A 221 24.46 15.81 8.26
CA GLU A 221 24.01 15.64 6.87
C GLU A 221 22.53 15.23 6.85
N ILE A 222 21.84 15.59 5.78
CA ILE A 222 20.55 15.01 5.41
C ILE A 222 20.79 14.21 4.14
N ARG A 223 20.35 12.95 4.12
CA ARG A 223 20.35 12.10 2.92
C ARG A 223 18.94 11.62 2.64
N CYS A 224 18.48 11.81 1.41
CA CYS A 224 17.14 11.40 1.00
C CYS A 224 17.23 10.33 -0.06
N TYR A 225 16.54 9.22 0.19
CA TYR A 225 16.48 8.06 -0.67
C TYR A 225 15.06 7.89 -1.19
N VAL A 226 14.93 7.67 -2.49
CA VAL A 226 13.65 7.34 -3.12
C VAL A 226 13.76 5.94 -3.71
N ASN A 227 12.82 5.07 -3.36
CA ASN A 227 12.78 3.68 -3.82
C ASN A 227 14.10 2.93 -3.56
N GLY A 228 14.67 3.14 -2.37
CA GLY A 228 15.91 2.49 -1.95
C GLY A 228 17.20 3.12 -2.50
N GLN A 229 17.12 4.14 -3.36
CA GLN A 229 18.28 4.77 -4.00
C GLN A 229 18.51 6.19 -3.50
N LEU A 230 19.76 6.58 -3.28
CA LEU A 230 20.12 7.94 -2.87
C LEU A 230 19.85 8.92 -4.03
N VAL A 231 19.00 9.93 -3.81
CA VAL A 231 18.66 10.92 -4.83
C VAL A 231 19.16 12.32 -4.49
N SER A 232 19.37 12.62 -3.21
CA SER A 232 19.91 13.91 -2.79
C SER A 232 20.52 13.84 -1.40
N TYR A 233 21.44 14.76 -1.15
CA TYR A 233 22.01 15.00 0.17
C TYR A 233 22.28 16.49 0.37
N GLY A 234 22.38 16.92 1.61
CA GLY A 234 22.70 18.29 1.97
C GLY A 234 23.42 18.37 3.31
N ASP A 235 24.45 19.20 3.37
CA ASP A 235 25.24 19.42 4.58
C ASP A 235 24.56 20.45 5.49
N MET A 236 24.52 20.14 6.78
CA MET A 236 23.96 20.97 7.82
C MET A 236 25.02 21.17 8.90
N ALA A 237 25.52 22.39 9.08
CA ALA A 237 26.58 22.70 10.04
C ALA A 237 26.20 22.47 11.52
N TRP A 238 24.96 22.09 11.80
CA TRP A 238 24.39 21.90 13.13
C TRP A 238 23.28 20.85 13.09
N HIS A 239 22.89 20.29 14.23
CA HIS A 239 21.66 19.49 14.38
C HIS A 239 20.64 20.26 15.21
N VAL A 240 19.34 19.98 15.07
CA VAL A 240 18.35 20.58 15.97
C VAL A 240 18.57 19.98 17.35
N ASN A 241 18.75 20.83 18.35
CA ASN A 241 18.90 20.44 19.74
C ASN A 241 17.99 21.32 20.59
N THR A 242 17.15 20.69 21.41
CA THR A 242 16.20 21.34 22.31
C THR A 242 15.92 20.44 23.50
N ASN A 243 15.71 21.07 24.66
CA ASN A 243 15.29 20.42 25.90
C ASN A 243 13.75 20.36 26.03
N ASP A 244 13.02 21.14 25.22
CA ASP A 244 11.56 21.08 25.18
C ASP A 244 11.08 19.79 24.49
N SER A 245 9.95 19.25 24.94
CA SER A 245 9.27 18.15 24.24
C SER A 245 8.73 18.61 22.88
N TYR A 246 8.65 17.66 21.95
CA TYR A 246 8.00 17.89 20.66
C TYR A 246 6.50 17.60 20.83
N ASP A 247 5.74 18.65 21.12
CA ASP A 247 4.31 18.64 21.47
C ASP A 247 3.39 19.06 20.31
N LYS A 248 3.96 19.41 19.16
CA LYS A 248 3.26 19.73 17.90
C LYS A 248 3.71 18.75 16.82
N CYS A 249 3.29 17.49 16.97
CA CYS A 249 3.69 16.39 16.11
C CYS A 249 2.51 15.85 15.28
N PHE A 250 2.67 15.80 13.96
CA PHE A 250 1.62 15.41 13.03
C PHE A 250 2.19 14.61 11.84
N LEU A 251 1.44 13.63 11.36
CA LEU A 251 1.61 13.06 10.02
C LEU A 251 0.53 13.63 9.12
N GLY A 252 0.89 13.92 7.88
CA GLY A 252 -0.04 14.45 6.88
C GLY A 252 -0.47 15.90 7.10
N SER A 253 0.15 16.64 8.02
CA SER A 253 -0.19 18.04 8.27
C SER A 253 0.91 18.82 9.01
N SER A 254 0.78 20.14 8.99
CA SER A 254 1.59 21.05 9.81
C SER A 254 1.02 21.23 11.21
N GLU A 255 1.72 21.97 12.05
CA GLU A 255 1.29 22.30 13.43
C GLU A 255 0.00 23.12 13.52
N THR A 256 -0.38 23.85 12.46
CA THR A 256 -1.63 24.64 12.40
C THR A 256 -2.76 23.89 11.71
N ALA A 257 -2.43 22.83 10.96
CA ALA A 257 -3.36 22.03 10.17
C ALA A 257 -4.32 22.81 9.25
N ASP A 258 -3.84 23.94 8.72
CA ASP A 258 -4.56 24.76 7.73
C ASP A 258 -4.81 24.00 6.42
N ALA A 259 -5.87 24.36 5.69
CA ALA A 259 -6.29 23.69 4.45
C ALA A 259 -5.20 23.61 3.35
N ASN A 260 -4.26 24.55 3.32
CA ASN A 260 -3.14 24.57 2.36
C ASN A 260 -1.90 23.82 2.88
N ARG A 261 -1.95 23.21 4.06
CA ARG A 261 -0.83 22.48 4.69
C ARG A 261 -1.12 21.01 4.98
N VAL A 262 -2.33 20.56 4.65
CA VAL A 262 -2.77 19.18 4.83
C VAL A 262 -2.42 18.32 3.61
N PHE A 263 -2.03 17.08 3.87
CA PHE A 263 -1.73 16.10 2.85
C PHE A 263 -3.01 15.57 2.21
N CYS A 264 -2.96 15.35 0.91
CA CYS A 264 -4.00 14.64 0.18
C CYS A 264 -3.37 13.46 -0.54
N GLY A 265 -3.74 12.25 -0.15
CA GLY A 265 -3.08 11.04 -0.63
C GLY A 265 -3.08 9.93 0.40
N GLN A 266 -2.16 8.99 0.24
CA GLN A 266 -2.05 7.81 1.08
C GLN A 266 -0.64 7.68 1.67
N LEU A 267 -0.56 7.27 2.94
CA LEU A 267 0.68 6.86 3.60
C LEU A 267 0.57 5.39 3.99
N GLY A 268 1.57 4.58 3.66
CA GLY A 268 1.69 3.23 4.18
C GLY A 268 2.07 3.22 5.66
N ALA A 269 2.72 2.14 6.09
CA ALA A 269 3.33 2.13 7.42
C ALA A 269 4.39 3.23 7.54
N VAL A 270 4.38 3.92 8.68
CA VAL A 270 5.33 5.00 9.00
C VAL A 270 6.27 4.49 10.07
N TYR A 271 7.56 4.51 9.77
CA TYR A 271 8.64 4.13 10.68
C TYR A 271 9.53 5.32 10.98
N VAL A 272 9.84 5.52 12.26
CA VAL A 272 10.93 6.39 12.67
C VAL A 272 11.95 5.56 13.43
N PHE A 273 13.18 5.54 12.89
CA PHE A 273 14.32 4.86 13.49
C PHE A 273 15.14 5.87 14.30
N SER A 274 15.60 5.48 15.48
CA SER A 274 16.52 6.24 16.36
C SER A 274 17.97 6.20 15.90
N GLU A 275 18.20 5.83 14.63
CA GLU A 275 19.51 5.76 13.99
C GLU A 275 19.47 6.31 12.56
N ALA A 276 20.61 6.81 12.10
CA ALA A 276 20.85 7.10 10.69
C ALA A 276 21.09 5.79 9.92
N LEU A 277 20.06 5.29 9.22
CA LEU A 277 20.16 4.05 8.46
C LEU A 277 21.15 4.19 7.30
N ASN A 278 21.91 3.12 7.07
CA ASN A 278 22.86 3.04 5.98
C ASN A 278 22.18 2.67 4.64
N PRO A 279 22.85 2.88 3.49
CA PRO A 279 22.27 2.59 2.18
C PRO A 279 21.80 1.14 1.99
N ALA A 280 22.52 0.16 2.56
CA ALA A 280 22.17 -1.25 2.44
C ALA A 280 20.88 -1.57 3.20
N GLN A 281 20.69 -1.00 4.39
CA GLN A 281 19.45 -1.11 5.16
C GLN A 281 18.27 -0.52 4.40
N ILE A 282 18.44 0.68 3.86
CA ILE A 282 17.37 1.38 3.12
C ILE A 282 17.00 0.64 1.84
N PHE A 283 18.00 0.18 1.08
CA PHE A 283 17.78 -0.64 -0.09
C PHE A 283 17.04 -1.93 0.27
N ALA A 284 17.48 -2.63 1.32
CA ALA A 284 16.85 -3.87 1.75
C ALA A 284 15.39 -3.65 2.20
N ILE A 285 15.09 -2.58 2.94
CA ILE A 285 13.70 -2.21 3.30
C ILE A 285 12.86 -1.95 2.04
N HIS A 286 13.42 -1.30 1.01
CA HIS A 286 12.70 -1.09 -0.25
C HIS A 286 12.42 -2.40 -1.00
N GLN A 287 13.39 -3.32 -1.00
CA GLN A 287 13.21 -4.63 -1.63
C GLN A 287 12.14 -5.48 -0.93
N LEU A 288 11.79 -5.19 0.33
CA LEU A 288 10.61 -5.77 0.98
C LEU A 288 9.29 -5.42 0.28
N GLY A 289 9.30 -4.34 -0.51
CA GLY A 289 8.16 -3.87 -1.25
C GLY A 289 7.11 -3.18 -0.36
N PRO A 290 6.12 -2.54 -0.98
CA PRO A 290 5.07 -1.83 -0.25
C PRO A 290 4.10 -2.78 0.47
N GLY A 291 3.98 -4.02 -0.02
CA GLY A 291 3.11 -5.05 0.54
C GLY A 291 3.68 -5.78 1.76
N TYR A 292 4.89 -5.45 2.23
CA TYR A 292 5.52 -6.13 3.36
C TYR A 292 4.63 -6.10 4.60
N LYS A 293 4.18 -7.28 5.03
CA LYS A 293 3.20 -7.46 6.10
C LYS A 293 3.89 -7.56 7.44
N GLY A 294 3.99 -6.43 8.10
CA GLY A 294 4.26 -6.41 9.52
C GLY A 294 3.03 -6.81 10.36
N VAL A 295 3.13 -7.93 11.11
CA VAL A 295 2.20 -8.51 12.12
C VAL A 295 0.98 -9.35 11.63
N VAL A 296 1.02 -10.67 11.91
CA VAL A 296 0.10 -11.53 12.74
C VAL A 296 0.04 -13.02 12.23
N GLY A 297 0.56 -13.98 13.03
CA GLY A 297 -0.11 -15.25 13.45
C GLY A 297 -0.11 -16.60 12.65
N ILE A 298 0.79 -17.53 13.01
CA ILE A 298 0.67 -19.02 13.21
C ILE A 298 0.58 -20.09 12.06
N VAL A 299 1.38 -21.17 12.25
CA VAL A 299 1.41 -22.62 11.82
C VAL A 299 1.94 -23.08 10.44
N LEU A 300 2.80 -24.11 10.56
CA LEU A 300 3.65 -24.87 9.64
C LEU A 300 2.90 -25.72 8.60
N VAL A 301 3.46 -25.87 7.39
CA VAL A 301 3.46 -27.15 6.65
C VAL A 301 4.80 -27.30 5.90
N ASP A 302 5.27 -28.55 5.89
CA ASP A 302 6.57 -29.12 5.50
C ASP A 302 6.92 -29.01 4.00
N ASP A 303 8.21 -28.81 3.69
CA ASP A 303 8.78 -28.49 2.37
C ASP A 303 9.47 -29.72 1.74
N SER A 304 8.69 -30.70 1.33
CA SER A 304 9.20 -31.73 0.43
C SER A 304 8.15 -32.01 -0.63
N LEU A 305 8.46 -31.67 -1.89
CA LEU A 305 7.92 -32.22 -3.14
C LEU A 305 7.96 -31.15 -4.26
N TRP A 306 9.13 -30.81 -4.83
CA TRP A 306 9.16 -30.23 -6.18
C TRP A 306 10.44 -30.59 -6.93
N HIS A 307 10.34 -31.63 -7.77
CA HIS A 307 11.09 -31.69 -9.01
C HIS A 307 10.21 -32.22 -10.14
N GLN A 308 10.28 -31.50 -11.26
CA GLN A 308 10.22 -31.94 -12.66
C GLN A 308 9.07 -31.32 -13.49
N GLU A 309 9.46 -30.39 -14.37
CA GLU A 309 8.60 -29.77 -15.41
C GLU A 309 8.56 -30.62 -16.69
N SER A 310 7.44 -30.52 -17.41
CA SER A 310 7.33 -30.84 -18.85
C SER A 310 6.21 -30.02 -19.50
N LYS A 311 6.42 -29.74 -20.79
CA LYS A 311 5.81 -28.71 -21.64
C LYS A 311 4.40 -29.06 -22.13
N GLU A 312 3.43 -28.16 -21.92
CA GLU A 312 2.30 -27.84 -22.81
C GLU A 312 1.59 -26.55 -22.31
N ALA A 313 1.53 -25.51 -23.16
CA ALA A 313 0.91 -24.21 -22.88
C ALA A 313 -0.56 -24.26 -23.34
N THR A 314 -1.57 -23.91 -22.55
CA THR A 314 -1.98 -22.50 -22.27
C THR A 314 -2.71 -22.36 -20.90
N VAL A 315 -2.96 -23.46 -20.19
CA VAL A 315 -3.55 -23.47 -18.83
C VAL A 315 -2.48 -23.74 -17.76
N LEU A 316 -1.47 -24.56 -18.09
CA LEU A 316 -0.35 -24.81 -17.18
C LEU A 316 0.56 -23.60 -16.97
N SER A 317 0.65 -22.69 -17.95
CA SER A 317 1.34 -21.40 -17.79
C SER A 317 0.62 -20.47 -16.79
N PHE A 318 -0.70 -20.60 -16.67
CA PHE A 318 -1.52 -19.89 -15.70
C PHE A 318 -1.29 -20.43 -14.29
N LEU A 319 -1.22 -21.77 -14.17
CA LEU A 319 -0.86 -22.47 -12.95
C LEU A 319 0.59 -22.22 -12.53
N SER A 320 1.55 -22.21 -13.45
CA SER A 320 2.95 -21.93 -13.12
C SER A 320 3.13 -20.49 -12.65
N ILE A 321 2.33 -19.52 -13.12
CA ILE A 321 2.36 -18.14 -12.61
C ILE A 321 1.73 -18.06 -11.21
N LEU A 322 0.63 -18.76 -10.95
CA LEU A 322 0.01 -18.82 -9.62
C LEU A 322 0.86 -19.60 -8.59
N LEU A 323 1.49 -20.69 -9.01
CA LEU A 323 2.37 -21.54 -8.20
C LEU A 323 3.75 -20.88 -8.00
N ALA A 324 4.35 -20.27 -9.04
CA ALA A 324 5.67 -19.64 -8.95
C ALA A 324 5.67 -18.24 -8.33
N ARG A 325 4.54 -17.52 -8.29
CA ARG A 325 4.46 -16.20 -7.62
C ARG A 325 3.79 -16.23 -6.24
N GLY A 326 3.18 -17.35 -5.83
CA GLY A 326 2.13 -17.31 -4.80
C GLY A 326 2.27 -18.20 -3.58
N MET A 327 3.28 -19.07 -3.46
CA MET A 327 3.32 -20.05 -2.37
C MET A 327 4.68 -20.12 -1.70
N MET A 328 4.91 -19.19 -0.77
CA MET A 328 5.62 -19.52 0.46
C MET A 328 4.88 -18.84 1.63
N LEU A 329 4.67 -19.59 2.70
CA LEU A 329 4.00 -19.12 3.92
C LEU A 329 4.82 -18.01 4.58
N SER A 330 4.18 -16.88 4.92
CA SER A 330 4.70 -16.02 5.99
C SER A 330 3.58 -15.37 6.78
N CYS A 331 3.14 -16.09 7.81
CA CYS A 331 2.76 -15.49 9.08
C CYS A 331 4.07 -15.03 9.73
N TYR A 332 4.16 -13.83 10.33
CA TYR A 332 4.94 -13.59 11.56
C TYR A 332 4.84 -12.11 12.01
N ARG A 333 5.37 -11.80 13.21
CA ARG A 333 5.27 -10.51 13.90
C ARG A 333 6.26 -9.47 13.33
N SER A 334 5.83 -8.21 13.20
CA SER A 334 6.67 -7.04 12.87
C SER A 334 7.85 -6.85 13.81
N THR A 335 8.93 -7.56 13.57
CA THR A 335 10.21 -7.23 14.13
C THR A 335 11.19 -7.68 13.07
N PHE A 336 11.91 -6.76 12.41
CA PHE A 336 13.08 -7.01 11.54
C PHE A 336 14.12 -7.94 12.22
N LYS A 337 13.75 -9.19 12.48
CA LYS A 337 14.34 -10.07 13.51
C LYS A 337 14.46 -11.50 13.01
N PHE A 338 13.66 -11.97 12.04
CA PHE A 338 13.75 -13.36 11.58
C PHE A 338 13.86 -13.48 10.05
N LYS A 339 14.88 -14.21 9.57
CA LYS A 339 15.19 -14.40 8.14
C LYS A 339 14.08 -15.09 7.32
N SER A 340 13.15 -15.75 7.99
CA SER A 340 12.00 -16.43 7.39
C SER A 340 10.79 -15.51 7.16
N GLU A 341 10.89 -14.21 7.44
CA GLU A 341 9.74 -13.28 7.38
C GLU A 341 9.45 -12.70 5.99
N SER A 342 10.33 -12.86 5.01
CA SER A 342 10.12 -12.37 3.63
C SER A 342 10.22 -13.50 2.60
N ASP A 343 9.14 -13.71 1.83
CA ASP A 343 9.08 -14.59 0.65
C ASP A 343 9.82 -14.02 -0.57
N ILE A 344 10.52 -12.90 -0.36
CA ILE A 344 11.25 -12.21 -1.40
C ILE A 344 12.62 -12.87 -1.48
N HIS A 345 12.98 -13.28 -2.70
CA HIS A 345 14.33 -13.74 -3.03
C HIS A 345 15.34 -12.58 -2.91
N LEU A 346 15.62 -12.23 -1.66
CA LEU A 346 16.68 -11.33 -1.27
C LEU A 346 17.98 -12.12 -1.22
N ALA A 347 19.04 -11.54 -1.77
CA ALA A 347 20.39 -12.03 -1.55
C ALA A 347 20.69 -12.11 -0.04
N GLU A 348 21.47 -13.10 0.38
CA GLU A 348 21.70 -13.43 1.80
C GLU A 348 22.22 -12.23 2.63
N HIS A 349 23.03 -11.37 2.02
CA HIS A 349 23.52 -10.14 2.67
C HIS A 349 22.39 -9.18 3.03
N HIS A 350 21.36 -9.02 2.20
CA HIS A 350 20.20 -8.18 2.53
C HIS A 350 19.36 -8.79 3.65
N LYS A 351 19.22 -10.12 3.68
CA LYS A 351 18.53 -10.81 4.79
C LYS A 351 19.25 -10.58 6.11
N GLN A 352 20.58 -10.63 6.14
CA GLN A 352 21.35 -10.35 7.35
C GLN A 352 21.12 -8.91 7.83
N VAL A 353 21.15 -7.94 6.92
CA VAL A 353 20.93 -6.52 7.25
C VAL A 353 19.52 -6.24 7.79
N LEU A 354 18.52 -6.98 7.30
CA LEU A 354 17.12 -6.84 7.73
C LEU A 354 16.80 -7.62 9.00
N TYR A 355 17.47 -8.74 9.26
CA TYR A 355 17.01 -9.71 10.26
C TYR A 355 18.05 -10.02 11.34
N ASP A 356 19.12 -9.23 11.46
CA ASP A 356 20.06 -9.30 12.59
C ASP A 356 19.53 -8.68 13.89
N GLY A 357 18.28 -8.17 13.88
CA GLY A 357 17.62 -7.56 15.02
C GLY A 357 18.01 -6.09 15.28
N LYS A 358 19.08 -5.57 14.66
CA LYS A 358 19.51 -4.18 14.88
C LYS A 358 18.49 -3.19 14.38
N LEU A 359 17.98 -3.42 13.16
CA LEU A 359 16.97 -2.56 12.56
C LEU A 359 15.70 -2.50 13.43
N ALA A 360 15.25 -3.65 13.95
CA ALA A 360 14.11 -3.70 14.87
C ALA A 360 14.38 -2.93 16.17
N SER A 361 15.55 -3.13 16.79
CA SER A 361 15.93 -2.43 18.03
C SER A 361 16.05 -0.92 17.86
N SER A 362 16.31 -0.45 16.63
CA SER A 362 16.40 0.97 16.30
C SER A 362 15.03 1.63 16.03
N ILE A 363 13.91 0.90 16.02
CA ILE A 363 12.59 1.53 15.81
C ILE A 363 12.22 2.36 17.05
N ALA A 364 12.13 3.67 16.89
CA ALA A 364 11.69 4.59 17.93
C ALA A 364 10.16 4.61 18.06
N PHE A 365 9.46 4.62 16.93
CA PHE A 365 8.02 4.37 16.86
C PHE A 365 7.60 3.93 15.45
N THR A 366 6.46 3.26 15.37
CA THR A 366 5.81 2.90 14.10
C THR A 366 4.29 2.92 14.20
N TYR A 367 3.64 3.43 13.16
CA TYR A 367 2.18 3.40 12.99
C TYR A 367 1.80 2.71 11.70
N ASN A 368 0.78 1.86 11.76
CA ASN A 368 0.28 1.07 10.63
C ASN A 368 -1.25 1.09 10.62
N ALA A 369 -1.85 1.21 9.44
CA ALA A 369 -3.31 1.21 9.27
C ALA A 369 -4.00 -0.10 9.70
N LYS A 370 -3.26 -1.21 9.87
CA LYS A 370 -3.81 -2.45 10.47
C LYS A 370 -3.89 -2.39 12.00
N ALA A 371 -3.09 -1.52 12.62
CA ALA A 371 -2.99 -1.38 14.07
C ALA A 371 -3.78 -0.15 14.51
N THR A 372 -5.09 -0.17 14.31
CA THR A 372 -5.99 0.93 14.67
C THR A 372 -7.21 0.43 15.42
N ASP A 373 -7.69 1.24 16.36
CA ASP A 373 -8.97 1.06 17.03
C ASP A 373 -9.80 2.34 16.87
N ALA A 374 -10.83 2.28 16.02
CA ALA A 374 -11.58 3.44 15.54
C ALA A 374 -10.65 4.55 15.00
N GLN A 375 -10.54 5.67 15.72
CA GLN A 375 -9.67 6.80 15.37
C GLN A 375 -8.25 6.68 15.95
N LEU A 376 -8.02 5.76 16.88
CA LEU A 376 -6.73 5.58 17.55
C LEU A 376 -5.79 4.77 16.66
N CYS A 377 -4.58 5.28 16.44
CA CYS A 377 -3.47 4.58 15.81
C CYS A 377 -2.57 4.00 16.90
N LEU A 378 -2.54 2.67 16.99
CA LEU A 378 -1.75 1.96 17.98
C LEU A 378 -0.27 1.98 17.56
N GLU A 379 0.57 2.37 18.51
CA GLU A 379 2.02 2.36 18.34
C GLU A 379 2.48 0.91 18.41
N SER A 380 3.27 0.48 17.43
CA SER A 380 3.59 -0.94 17.20
C SER A 380 5.09 -1.24 17.23
N SER A 381 5.89 -0.41 17.88
CA SER A 381 7.33 -0.67 18.05
C SER A 381 7.57 -1.94 18.88
N PRO A 382 8.72 -2.62 18.70
CA PRO A 382 9.06 -3.80 19.50
C PRO A 382 9.00 -3.47 21.00
N LYS A 383 8.34 -4.32 21.79
CA LYS A 383 8.13 -4.11 23.24
C LYS A 383 9.43 -3.94 24.05
N GLU A 384 10.54 -4.46 23.52
CA GLU A 384 11.87 -4.36 24.11
C GLU A 384 12.44 -2.93 23.99
N ASN A 385 11.92 -2.12 23.08
CA ASN A 385 12.37 -0.75 22.85
C ASN A 385 11.70 0.19 23.85
N ALA A 386 12.49 1.10 24.45
CA ALA A 386 11.97 2.09 25.38
C ALA A 386 11.13 3.15 24.65
N SER A 387 9.92 3.44 25.14
CA SER A 387 9.07 4.51 24.59
C SER A 387 9.75 5.87 24.70
N ILE A 388 9.64 6.66 23.62
CA ILE A 388 10.13 8.04 23.56
C ILE A 388 9.07 9.08 23.92
N PHE A 389 7.82 8.67 24.09
CA PHE A 389 6.68 9.54 24.35
C PHE A 389 6.56 9.87 25.85
N VAL A 390 5.97 11.03 26.16
CA VAL A 390 5.75 11.45 27.56
C VAL A 390 4.68 10.57 28.24
N HIS A 391 3.65 10.16 27.49
CA HIS A 391 2.47 9.46 27.99
C HIS A 391 2.13 8.24 27.11
N SER A 392 0.84 7.97 26.91
CA SER A 392 0.36 7.00 25.92
C SER A 392 1.02 7.26 24.55
N PRO A 393 1.60 6.24 23.90
CA PRO A 393 2.32 6.39 22.64
C PRO A 393 1.37 6.38 21.42
N HIS A 394 0.07 6.21 21.62
CA HIS A 394 -0.91 6.06 20.55
C HIS A 394 -1.28 7.41 19.92
N ALA A 395 -1.31 7.44 18.59
CA ALA A 395 -1.65 8.62 17.81
C ALA A 395 -3.15 8.66 17.47
N LEU A 396 -3.66 9.81 17.03
CA LEU A 396 -5.09 10.02 16.78
C LEU A 396 -5.33 10.49 15.34
N MET A 397 -6.18 9.79 14.60
CA MET A 397 -6.67 10.21 13.28
C MET A 397 -7.73 11.31 13.44
N LEU A 398 -7.55 12.42 12.72
CA LEU A 398 -8.42 13.60 12.75
C LEU A 398 -9.08 13.84 11.38
N GLN A 399 -10.28 14.43 11.38
CA GLN A 399 -10.99 14.94 10.20
C GLN A 399 -10.95 14.00 8.98
N ASP A 400 -11.75 12.93 9.02
CA ASP A 400 -11.94 11.96 7.93
C ASP A 400 -10.66 11.24 7.47
N VAL A 401 -9.53 11.35 8.19
CA VAL A 401 -8.40 10.44 7.98
C VAL A 401 -8.85 9.02 8.34
N LYS A 402 -8.69 8.10 7.40
CA LYS A 402 -9.13 6.71 7.55
C LYS A 402 -7.95 5.76 7.42
N ALA A 403 -7.95 4.72 8.24
CA ALA A 403 -7.13 3.54 7.99
C ALA A 403 -7.86 2.61 7.03
N THR A 404 -7.21 2.26 5.92
CA THR A 404 -7.76 1.38 4.89
C THR A 404 -6.92 0.12 4.82
N VAL A 405 -7.60 -1.02 4.84
CA VAL A 405 -7.01 -2.34 4.61
C VAL A 405 -7.69 -2.94 3.39
N THR A 406 -6.88 -3.42 2.46
CA THR A 406 -7.32 -4.07 1.23
C THR A 406 -6.93 -5.54 1.26
N HIS A 407 -7.71 -6.37 0.59
CA HIS A 407 -7.54 -7.82 0.60
C HIS A 407 -7.02 -8.29 -0.75
N SER A 408 -5.85 -8.92 -0.75
CA SER A 408 -5.30 -9.57 -1.93
C SER A 408 -5.97 -10.93 -2.17
N ILE A 409 -5.95 -11.39 -3.42
CA ILE A 409 -6.38 -12.75 -3.78
C ILE A 409 -5.65 -13.82 -2.94
N HIS A 410 -4.36 -13.64 -2.66
CA HIS A 410 -3.58 -14.54 -1.81
C HIS A 410 -4.18 -14.67 -0.41
N SER A 411 -4.49 -13.53 0.23
CA SER A 411 -5.13 -13.52 1.55
C SER A 411 -6.53 -14.12 1.50
N ALA A 412 -7.32 -13.83 0.47
CA ALA A 412 -8.67 -14.38 0.32
C ALA A 412 -8.66 -15.90 0.10
N ILE A 413 -7.77 -16.44 -0.76
CA ILE A 413 -7.60 -17.89 -0.99
C ILE A 413 -7.16 -18.60 0.29
N HIS A 414 -6.21 -18.01 1.01
CA HIS A 414 -5.75 -18.60 2.27
C HIS A 414 -6.89 -18.72 3.28
N SER A 415 -7.73 -17.68 3.42
CA SER A 415 -8.88 -17.69 4.34
C SER A 415 -9.98 -18.71 4.00
N ILE A 416 -10.00 -19.29 2.80
CA ILE A 416 -11.02 -20.27 2.38
C ILE A 416 -10.52 -21.71 2.34
N GLY A 417 -9.29 -21.98 2.78
CA GLY A 417 -8.71 -23.33 2.78
C GLY A 417 -7.51 -23.50 1.86
N GLY A 418 -6.95 -22.40 1.33
CA GLY A 418 -5.75 -22.43 0.51
C GLY A 418 -6.00 -22.94 -0.91
N ILE A 419 -4.94 -23.48 -1.53
CA ILE A 419 -4.93 -23.85 -2.95
C ILE A 419 -5.98 -24.93 -3.31
N GLN A 420 -6.38 -25.74 -2.34
CA GLN A 420 -7.36 -26.81 -2.52
C GLN A 420 -8.70 -26.31 -3.06
N VAL A 421 -9.03 -25.04 -2.81
CA VAL A 421 -10.26 -24.41 -3.34
C VAL A 421 -10.25 -24.30 -4.86
N LEU A 422 -9.08 -24.35 -5.51
CA LEU A 422 -8.97 -24.35 -6.97
C LEU A 422 -9.13 -25.75 -7.58
N PHE A 423 -9.03 -26.83 -6.80
CA PHE A 423 -9.06 -28.20 -7.34
C PHE A 423 -10.35 -28.56 -8.10
N PRO A 424 -11.55 -28.12 -7.65
CA PRO A 424 -12.76 -28.33 -8.44
C PRO A 424 -12.69 -27.70 -9.83
N LEU A 425 -11.97 -26.60 -10.01
CA LEU A 425 -11.78 -25.98 -11.33
C LEU A 425 -10.90 -26.86 -12.24
N PHE A 426 -9.93 -27.58 -11.66
CA PHE A 426 -9.09 -28.51 -12.41
C PHE A 426 -9.83 -29.77 -12.86
N ALA A 427 -10.86 -30.20 -12.13
CA ALA A 427 -11.70 -31.32 -12.52
C ALA A 427 -12.60 -31.03 -13.74
N GLN A 428 -12.64 -29.77 -14.20
CA GLN A 428 -13.51 -29.30 -15.28
C GLN A 428 -12.72 -28.90 -16.54
N LEU A 429 -11.42 -29.23 -16.62
CA LEU A 429 -10.55 -28.82 -17.75
C LEU A 429 -11.06 -29.28 -19.12
N ASP A 430 -11.77 -30.41 -19.16
CA ASP A 430 -12.30 -31.00 -20.40
C ASP A 430 -13.65 -30.41 -20.82
N TYR A 431 -14.20 -29.45 -20.08
CA TYR A 431 -15.52 -28.89 -20.38
C TYR A 431 -15.48 -28.00 -21.62
N HIS A 432 -16.55 -28.03 -22.41
CA HIS A 432 -16.67 -27.21 -23.61
C HIS A 432 -17.37 -25.87 -23.32
N GLN A 433 -16.94 -24.81 -23.99
CA GLN A 433 -17.68 -23.55 -23.99
C GLN A 433 -18.79 -23.63 -25.04
N LEU A 434 -20.01 -23.20 -24.67
CA LEU A 434 -21.08 -22.99 -25.64
C LEU A 434 -20.61 -21.91 -26.64
N ASN A 435 -20.28 -22.32 -27.87
CA ASN A 435 -20.08 -21.37 -28.96
C ASN A 435 -21.43 -20.76 -29.33
N ASP A 436 -21.56 -19.43 -29.24
CA ASP A 436 -22.71 -18.64 -29.72
C ASP A 436 -22.85 -18.68 -31.27
N SER A 437 -22.39 -19.75 -31.93
CA SER A 437 -22.35 -19.92 -33.38
C SER A 437 -22.69 -21.35 -33.82
N GLN A 438 -23.77 -21.90 -33.28
CA GLN A 438 -24.59 -22.83 -34.06
C GLN A 438 -25.72 -22.04 -34.70
N VAL A 439 -25.45 -21.49 -35.89
CA VAL A 439 -26.52 -21.21 -36.85
C VAL A 439 -27.16 -22.57 -37.13
N GLU A 440 -28.40 -22.78 -36.69
CA GLU A 440 -29.21 -23.91 -37.12
C GLU A 440 -29.18 -23.97 -38.65
N PRO A 441 -28.82 -25.11 -39.27
CA PRO A 441 -29.13 -25.29 -40.67
C PRO A 441 -30.66 -25.42 -40.74
N THR A 442 -31.34 -24.33 -41.06
CA THR A 442 -32.73 -24.40 -41.52
C THR A 442 -32.80 -25.39 -42.68
N VAL A 443 -33.69 -26.37 -42.47
CA VAL A 443 -34.04 -27.55 -43.27
C VAL A 443 -34.10 -27.29 -44.78
#